data_AF-A0A967YIE6-F1
#
_entry.id   AF-A0A967YIE6-F1
#
_cell.length_a   1.000
_cell.length_b   1.000
_cell.length_c   1.000
_cell.angle_alpha   90.00
_cell.angle_beta   90.00
_cell.angle_gamma   90.00
#
_symmetry.space_group_name_H-M   'P 1'
#
loop_
_entity.id
_entity.type
_entity.pdbx_description
1 polymer ?
#
loop_
_entity_poly.entity_id
_entity_poly.type
_entity_poly.pdbx_seq_one_letter_code
_entity_poly.pdbx_strand_id
1 'polypeptide(L)'
;LLAAKLIPDPFYADNELHLSWIHQSDWLYETYFNLPGEVDPAKPLFLVFDGLDTIAEIVLNEQPLAKTDNMFRQYRFSVSEALKPENNHLQIFFSSPTTAGQKQEQEHGKLPSARHSERAY
;
A
#
# COMPACT_ATOMS: atom_id res chain seq x y z
N LEU A 1 -5.06 12.73 -5.35
CA LEU A 1 -6.24 13.04 -6.19
C LEU A 1 -6.89 14.38 -5.84
N LEU A 2 -7.39 14.57 -4.61
CA LEU A 2 -8.06 15.81 -4.19
C LEU A 2 -7.15 17.06 -4.32
N ALA A 3 -5.92 16.99 -3.79
CA ALA A 3 -4.96 18.10 -3.92
C ALA A 3 -4.61 18.42 -5.38
N ALA A 4 -4.61 17.41 -6.25
CA ALA A 4 -4.41 17.56 -7.69
C ALA A 4 -5.68 18.01 -8.43
N LYS A 5 -6.81 18.23 -7.73
CA LYS A 5 -8.11 18.64 -8.26
C LYS A 5 -8.70 17.70 -9.31
N LEU A 6 -8.35 16.41 -9.23
CA LEU A 6 -8.86 15.37 -10.13
C LEU A 6 -10.20 14.78 -9.68
N ILE A 7 -10.58 15.04 -8.43
CA ILE A 7 -11.85 14.62 -7.83
C ILE A 7 -12.44 15.81 -7.06
N PRO A 8 -13.77 15.89 -6.92
CA PRO A 8 -14.40 16.85 -6.01
C PRO A 8 -14.07 16.50 -4.55
N ASP A 9 -14.38 17.41 -3.62
CA ASP A 9 -14.25 17.15 -2.19
C ASP A 9 -15.11 15.94 -1.79
N PRO A 10 -14.50 14.82 -1.35
CA PRO A 10 -15.23 13.62 -0.99
C PRO A 10 -16.24 13.83 0.15
N PHE A 11 -16.01 14.82 1.02
CA PHE A 11 -16.88 15.11 2.17
C PHE A 11 -18.04 16.05 1.84
N TYR A 12 -18.09 16.60 0.64
CA TYR A 12 -19.18 17.47 0.24
C TYR A 12 -20.34 16.66 -0.36
N ALA A 13 -21.53 16.84 0.21
CA ALA A 13 -22.77 16.20 -0.23
C ALA A 13 -22.62 14.68 -0.40
N ASP A 14 -22.94 14.15 -1.59
CA ASP A 14 -22.93 12.73 -1.94
C ASP A 14 -21.76 12.35 -2.87
N ASN A 15 -20.73 13.19 -2.95
CA ASN A 15 -19.56 12.93 -3.80
C ASN A 15 -18.91 11.57 -3.52
N GLU A 16 -18.90 11.11 -2.26
CA GLU A 16 -18.37 9.80 -1.88
C GLU A 16 -18.93 8.66 -2.74
N LEU A 17 -20.24 8.67 -3.02
CA LEU A 17 -20.91 7.61 -3.79
C LEU A 17 -20.33 7.50 -5.20
N HIS A 18 -19.95 8.64 -5.79
CA HIS A 18 -19.37 8.74 -7.13
C HIS A 18 -17.86 8.47 -7.17
N LEU A 19 -17.20 8.41 -6.01
CA LEU A 19 -15.76 8.19 -5.87
C LEU A 19 -15.39 6.75 -5.51
N SER A 20 -16.36 5.82 -5.56
CA SER A 20 -16.15 4.41 -5.24
C SER A 20 -15.05 3.75 -6.09
N TRP A 21 -14.86 4.22 -7.33
CA TRP A 21 -13.80 3.70 -8.21
C TRP A 21 -12.40 3.81 -7.59
N ILE A 22 -12.17 4.77 -6.69
CA ILE A 22 -10.85 4.99 -6.06
C ILE A 22 -10.43 3.77 -5.23
N HIS A 23 -11.31 3.29 -4.34
CA HIS A 23 -11.01 2.16 -3.47
C HIS A 23 -11.17 0.80 -4.17
N GLN A 24 -11.73 0.80 -5.38
CA GLN A 24 -11.86 -0.38 -6.25
C GLN A 24 -10.70 -0.53 -7.22
N SER A 25 -9.88 0.51 -7.39
CA SER A 25 -8.74 0.52 -8.29
C SER A 25 -7.46 0.06 -7.59
N ASP A 26 -6.56 -0.54 -8.37
CA ASP A 26 -5.18 -0.75 -7.96
C ASP A 26 -4.37 0.54 -8.19
N TRP A 27 -3.35 0.77 -7.37
CA TRP A 27 -2.55 2.00 -7.39
C TRP A 27 -1.06 1.69 -7.38
N LEU A 28 -0.30 2.42 -8.18
CA LEU A 28 1.16 2.40 -8.16
C LEU A 28 1.67 3.71 -7.55
N TYR A 29 2.46 3.58 -6.49
CA TYR A 29 3.34 4.64 -6.00
C TYR A 29 4.75 4.36 -6.48
N GLU A 30 5.39 5.37 -7.06
CA GLU A 30 6.77 5.27 -7.52
C GLU A 30 7.58 6.49 -7.07
N THR A 31 8.86 6.26 -6.80
CA THR A 31 9.80 7.33 -6.48
C THR A 31 11.23 6.91 -6.82
N TYR A 32 12.08 7.91 -7.00
CA TYR A 32 13.52 7.74 -7.19
C TYR A 32 14.29 8.40 -6.05
N PHE A 33 15.32 7.74 -5.55
CA PHE A 33 16.16 8.28 -4.48
C PHE A 33 17.64 7.92 -4.64
N ASN A 34 18.49 8.81 -4.12
CA ASN A 34 19.94 8.59 -4.04
C ASN A 34 20.29 8.18 -2.61
N LEU A 35 21.39 7.44 -2.46
CA LEU A 35 21.91 7.16 -1.12
C LEU A 35 22.42 8.46 -0.47
N PRO A 36 22.19 8.63 0.84
CA PRO A 36 22.70 9.78 1.55
C PRO A 36 24.23 9.65 1.70
N GLY A 37 24.99 10.54 1.05
CA GLY A 37 26.43 10.76 1.30
C GLY A 37 27.28 9.50 1.51
N GLU A 38 28.22 9.58 2.45
CA GLU A 38 29.07 8.43 2.81
C GLU A 38 28.25 7.37 3.56
N VAL A 39 27.94 6.29 2.86
CA VAL A 39 27.37 5.08 3.44
C VAL A 39 28.49 4.14 3.84
N ASP A 40 28.52 3.75 5.11
CA ASP A 40 29.47 2.75 5.61
C ASP A 40 29.14 1.36 5.04
N PRO A 41 29.99 0.79 4.17
CA PRO A 41 29.71 -0.50 3.53
C PRO A 41 29.70 -1.67 4.53
N ALA A 42 30.19 -1.49 5.76
CA ALA A 42 30.13 -2.50 6.81
C ALA A 42 28.78 -2.52 7.56
N LYS A 43 27.91 -1.52 7.37
CA LYS A 43 26.62 -1.43 8.06
C LYS A 43 25.47 -1.91 7.17
N PRO A 44 24.56 -2.75 7.70
CA PRO A 44 23.38 -3.15 6.95
C PRO A 44 22.44 -1.96 6.76
N LEU A 45 21.94 -1.81 5.54
CA LEU A 45 20.96 -0.80 5.16
C LEU A 45 19.57 -1.41 5.15
N PHE A 46 18.59 -0.63 5.60
CA PHE A 46 17.21 -1.06 5.68
C PHE A 46 16.28 -0.05 5.02
N LEU A 47 15.28 -0.55 4.30
CA LEU A 47 14.05 0.20 4.03
C LEU A 47 13.05 -0.10 5.13
N VAL A 48 12.48 0.97 5.70
CA VAL A 48 11.49 0.90 6.77
C VAL A 48 10.23 1.61 6.31
N PHE A 49 9.12 0.88 6.36
CA PHE A 49 7.77 1.39 6.11
C PHE A 49 7.00 1.35 7.42
N ASP A 50 6.69 2.51 7.98
CA ASP A 50 5.97 2.60 9.27
C ASP A 50 4.51 2.14 9.17
N GLY A 51 3.93 2.23 7.97
CA GLY A 51 2.61 1.69 7.66
C GLY A 51 2.38 1.61 6.15
N LEU A 52 1.74 0.53 5.72
CA LEU A 52 1.31 0.30 4.35
C LEU A 52 -0.14 -0.17 4.41
N ASP A 53 -1.07 0.65 3.91
CA ASP A 53 -2.50 0.35 3.91
C ASP A 53 -2.95 -0.12 2.52
N THR A 54 -3.16 -1.41 2.28
CA THR A 54 -2.89 -2.55 3.18
C THR A 54 -2.15 -3.64 2.42
N ILE A 55 -2.76 -4.09 1.31
CA ILE A 55 -2.22 -5.14 0.45
C ILE A 55 -1.28 -4.49 -0.56
N ALA A 56 0.02 -4.71 -0.39
CA ALA A 56 1.02 -4.08 -1.24
C ALA A 56 2.10 -5.07 -1.71
N GLU A 57 2.62 -4.83 -2.91
CA GLU A 57 3.82 -5.46 -3.45
C GLU A 57 4.90 -4.39 -3.65
N ILE A 58 6.08 -4.62 -3.08
CA ILE A 58 7.19 -3.67 -3.06
C ILE A 58 8.27 -4.18 -4.00
N VAL A 59 8.74 -3.31 -4.89
CA VAL A 59 9.80 -3.59 -5.86
C VAL A 59 10.87 -2.50 -5.71
N LEU A 60 12.13 -2.91 -5.58
CA LEU A 60 13.28 -2.00 -5.51
C LEU A 60 14.25 -2.35 -6.65
N ASN A 61 14.57 -1.37 -7.50
CA ASN A 61 15.47 -1.55 -8.64
C ASN A 61 15.07 -2.76 -9.50
N GLU A 62 13.79 -2.81 -9.88
CA GLU A 62 13.19 -3.86 -10.69
C GLU A 62 13.20 -5.27 -10.04
N GLN A 63 13.66 -5.39 -8.79
CA GLN A 63 13.68 -6.63 -8.02
C GLN A 63 12.53 -6.66 -7.02
N PRO A 64 11.70 -7.73 -6.99
CA PRO A 64 10.70 -7.92 -5.96
C PRO A 64 11.35 -7.96 -4.57
N LEU A 65 10.89 -7.08 -3.67
CA LEU A 65 11.41 -6.98 -2.30
C LEU A 65 10.51 -7.73 -1.31
N ALA A 66 9.21 -7.43 -1.31
CA ALA A 66 8.28 -7.99 -0.33
C ALA A 66 6.81 -7.84 -0.74
N LYS A 67 5.95 -8.58 -0.05
CA LYS A 67 4.50 -8.38 -0.04
C LYS A 67 4.01 -8.08 1.37
N THR A 68 3.02 -7.21 1.50
CA THR A 68 2.40 -6.80 2.77
C THR A 68 0.88 -6.93 2.69
N ASP A 69 0.24 -7.10 3.84
CA ASP A 69 -1.19 -7.36 3.96
C ASP A 69 -1.80 -6.81 5.26
N ASN A 70 -1.10 -5.91 5.97
CA ASN A 70 -1.55 -5.41 7.28
C ASN A 70 -1.17 -3.93 7.52
N MET A 71 -2.17 -3.05 7.56
CA MET A 71 -1.97 -1.60 7.78
C MET A 71 -1.43 -1.22 9.15
N PHE A 72 -1.49 -2.10 10.14
CA PHE A 72 -1.11 -1.79 11.53
C PHE A 72 0.33 -2.20 11.87
N ARG A 73 1.10 -2.67 10.89
CA ARG A 73 2.46 -3.17 11.09
C ARG A 73 3.49 -2.24 10.46
N GLN A 74 4.61 -2.08 11.16
CA GLN A 74 5.84 -1.63 10.55
C GLN A 74 6.49 -2.79 9.79
N TYR A 75 7.02 -2.49 8.61
CA TYR A 75 7.79 -3.41 7.78
C TYR A 75 9.23 -2.91 7.64
N ARG A 76 10.21 -3.81 7.86
CA ARG A 76 11.64 -3.50 7.78
C ARG A 76 12.34 -4.56 6.95
N PHE A 77 13.00 -4.13 5.87
CA PHE A 77 13.69 -5.03 4.92
C PHE A 77 15.15 -4.65 4.79
N SER A 78 16.05 -5.62 4.86
CA SER A 78 17.47 -5.42 4.54
C SER A 78 17.61 -5.28 3.03
N VAL A 79 18.28 -4.22 2.56
CA VAL A 79 18.36 -3.86 1.13
C VAL A 79 19.78 -3.56 0.66
N SER A 80 20.79 -3.81 1.49
CA SER A 80 22.19 -3.45 1.22
C SER A 80 22.68 -3.91 -0.16
N GLU A 81 22.28 -5.11 -0.59
CA GLU A 81 22.73 -5.72 -1.85
C GLU A 81 21.96 -5.20 -3.07
N ALA A 82 20.77 -4.62 -2.87
CA ALA A 82 19.91 -4.16 -3.94
C ALA A 82 20.12 -2.68 -4.27
N LEU A 83 20.77 -1.90 -3.38
CA LEU A 83 20.92 -0.46 -3.51
C LEU A 83 22.06 -0.06 -4.47
N LYS A 84 21.82 1.02 -5.20
CA LYS A 84 22.77 1.73 -6.07
C LYS A 84 23.13 3.07 -5.41
N PRO A 85 24.28 3.68 -5.72
CA PRO A 85 24.61 5.02 -5.19
C PRO A 85 23.56 6.08 -5.53
N GLU A 86 23.02 6.04 -6.75
CA GLU A 86 22.05 7.00 -7.25
C GLU A 86 20.93 6.31 -8.01
N ASN A 87 19.82 7.02 -8.19
CA ASN A 87 18.68 6.64 -9.01
C ASN A 87 18.09 5.26 -8.64
N ASN A 88 17.97 5.00 -7.33
CA ASN A 88 17.24 3.83 -6.85
C ASN A 88 15.76 4.03 -7.13
N HIS A 89 15.16 3.07 -7.82
CA HIS A 89 13.75 3.10 -8.17
C HIS A 89 12.96 2.26 -7.17
N LEU A 90 12.06 2.89 -6.42
CA LEU A 90 11.15 2.21 -5.51
C LEU A 90 9.74 2.28 -6.05
N GLN A 91 9.11 1.12 -6.18
CA GLN A 91 7.72 0.97 -6.59
C GLN A 91 6.94 0.22 -5.51
N ILE A 92 5.73 0.68 -5.25
CA ILE A 92 4.78 0.05 -4.33
C ILE A 92 3.44 -0.05 -5.05
N PHE A 93 3.07 -1.28 -5.36
CA PHE A 93 1.79 -1.61 -5.99
C PHE A 93 0.79 -1.97 -4.90
N PHE A 94 -0.23 -1.13 -4.73
CA PHE A 94 -1.35 -1.40 -3.84
C PHE A 94 -2.48 -2.04 -4.60
N SER A 95 -2.93 -3.20 -4.13
CA SER A 95 -4.14 -3.84 -4.64
C SER A 95 -5.37 -3.26 -3.96
N SER A 96 -6.45 -3.14 -4.73
CA SER A 96 -7.77 -2.75 -4.24
C SER A 96 -8.19 -3.58 -3.01
N PRO A 97 -8.47 -2.94 -1.86
CA PRO A 97 -8.91 -3.65 -0.67
C PRO A 97 -10.26 -4.36 -0.88
N THR A 98 -11.12 -3.84 -1.77
CA THR A 98 -12.39 -4.50 -2.13
C THR A 98 -12.13 -5.81 -2.87
N THR A 99 -11.25 -5.79 -3.87
CA THR A 99 -10.88 -7.00 -4.62
C THR A 99 -10.19 -8.02 -3.72
N ALA A 100 -9.28 -7.56 -2.86
CA ALA A 100 -8.60 -8.42 -1.89
C ALA A 100 -9.58 -9.05 -0.89
N GLY A 101 -10.51 -8.27 -0.35
CA GLY A 101 -11.54 -8.76 0.57
C GLY A 101 -12.47 -9.78 -0.08
N GLN A 102 -12.89 -9.54 -1.33
CA GLN A 102 -13.70 -10.51 -2.09
C GLN A 102 -12.96 -11.82 -2.32
N LYS A 103 -11.66 -11.77 -2.65
CA LYS A 103 -10.84 -12.96 -2.81
C LYS A 103 -10.74 -13.76 -1.52
N GLN A 104 -10.51 -13.09 -0.39
CA GLN A 104 -10.47 -13.73 0.92
C GLN A 104 -11.81 -14.37 1.30
N GLU A 105 -12.94 -13.71 1.01
CA GLU A 105 -14.28 -14.28 1.22
C GLU A 105 -14.53 -15.52 0.35
N GLN A 106 -14.05 -15.51 -0.90
CA GLN A 106 -14.16 -16.68 -1.78
C GLN A 106 -13.33 -17.86 -1.28
N GLU A 107 -12.13 -17.60 -0.76
CA GLU A 107 -11.20 -18.62 -0.27
C GLU A 107 -11.62 -19.22 1.08
N HIS A 108 -12.14 -18.39 1.98
CA HIS A 108 -12.40 -18.79 3.37
C HIS A 108 -13.89 -18.86 3.73
N GLY A 109 -14.76 -18.50 2.80
CA GLY A 109 -16.18 -18.33 3.06
C GLY A 109 -16.49 -17.01 3.75
N LYS A 110 -17.78 -16.67 3.76
CA LYS A 110 -18.27 -15.45 4.37
C LYS A 110 -18.15 -15.53 5.89
N LEU A 111 -17.36 -14.63 6.47
CA LEU A 111 -17.31 -14.47 7.90
C LEU A 111 -18.69 -14.06 8.43
N PRO A 112 -19.12 -14.56 9.61
CA PRO A 112 -20.36 -14.13 10.22
C PRO A 112 -20.25 -12.66 10.65
N SER A 113 -20.63 -11.75 9.74
CA SER A 113 -20.73 -10.34 10.05
C SER A 113 -22.04 -10.06 10.78
N ALA A 114 -22.00 -9.23 11.83
CA ALA A 114 -23.19 -8.80 12.56
C ALA A 114 -24.12 -7.86 11.74
N ARG A 115 -24.02 -7.83 10.41
CA ARG A 115 -24.96 -7.08 9.56
C ARG A 115 -26.37 -7.70 9.53
N HIS A 116 -26.54 -8.87 10.12
CA HIS A 116 -27.82 -9.46 10.49
C HIS A 116 -27.99 -9.59 12.02
N SER A 117 -27.41 -8.69 12.82
CA SER A 117 -27.82 -8.63 14.22
C SER A 117 -29.20 -7.98 14.29
N GLU A 118 -30.20 -8.72 14.77
CA GLU A 118 -31.50 -8.20 15.22
C GLU A 118 -31.37 -7.28 16.45
N ARG A 119 -30.26 -6.56 16.60
CA ARG A 119 -30.14 -5.50 17.60
C ARG A 119 -30.68 -4.22 16.99
N ALA A 120 -32.00 -4.15 17.03
CA ALA A 120 -32.73 -2.89 17.02
C ALA A 120 -32.12 -1.97 18.09
N TYR A 121 -31.69 -0.79 17.66
CA TYR A 121 -31.84 0.40 18.50
C TYR A 121 -33.30 0.83 18.43
#